data_AF-A0A3R5YWL7-F1
#
_entry.id   AF-A0A3R5YWL7-F1
#
_cell.length_a   1.000
_cell.length_b   1.000
_cell.length_c   1.000
_cell.angle_alpha   90.00
_cell.angle_beta   90.00
_cell.angle_gamma   90.00
#
_symmetry.space_group_name_H-M   'P 1'
#
loop_
_entity.id
_entity.type
_entity.pdbx_description
1 polymer ?
#
loop_
_entity_poly.entity_id
_entity_poly.type
_entity_poly.pdbx_seq_one_letter_code
_entity_poly.pdbx_strand_id
1 'polypeptide(L)'
;MENEKPTLGLKTRAFLSKYKYVIISVAFIIWMIFFDQNSVLMHRELNNEITRLNEDIEYYQKELNTQNQQLKQLEKDKSSYEKIAREKYFMKKSNEDIFIIELKDSIQQPTK
;
A
#
# COMPACT_ATOMS: atom_id res chain seq x y z
N MET A 1 -17.36 -74.85 14.90
CA MET A 1 -16.28 -73.88 14.67
C MET A 1 -16.80 -72.54 15.17
N GLU A 2 -16.39 -72.18 16.38
CA GLU A 2 -16.86 -70.98 17.10
C GLU A 2 -16.35 -69.73 16.36
N ASN A 3 -17.26 -68.88 15.89
CA ASN A 3 -16.91 -67.62 15.26
C ASN A 3 -16.63 -66.57 16.34
N GLU A 4 -15.37 -66.38 16.72
CA GLU A 4 -14.96 -65.25 17.55
C GLU A 4 -15.13 -63.94 16.75
N LYS A 5 -16.17 -63.17 17.07
CA LYS A 5 -16.35 -61.83 16.49
C LYS A 5 -15.25 -60.90 17.03
N PRO A 6 -14.55 -60.13 16.17
CA PRO A 6 -13.44 -59.31 16.62
C PRO A 6 -13.91 -58.20 17.56
N THR A 7 -13.31 -58.12 18.75
CA THR A 7 -13.55 -57.13 19.84
C THR A 7 -13.05 -55.71 19.49
N LEU A 8 -13.15 -55.33 18.22
CA LEU A 8 -12.55 -54.12 17.66
C LEU A 8 -13.15 -52.83 18.24
N GLY A 9 -14.45 -52.84 18.58
CA GLY A 9 -15.15 -51.67 19.13
C GLY A 9 -14.81 -51.33 20.59
N LEU A 10 -14.37 -52.31 21.39
CA LEU A 10 -14.08 -52.07 22.81
C LEU A 10 -12.67 -51.48 22.99
N LYS A 11 -11.71 -51.95 22.19
CA LYS A 11 -10.32 -51.45 22.20
C LYS A 11 -10.22 -50.01 21.69
N THR A 12 -10.99 -49.66 20.65
CA THR A 12 -11.04 -48.29 20.11
C THR A 12 -11.65 -47.30 21.09
N ARG A 13 -12.75 -47.66 21.77
CA ARG A 13 -13.35 -46.82 22.82
C ARG A 13 -12.44 -46.62 24.04
N ALA A 14 -11.75 -47.68 24.48
CA ALA A 14 -10.77 -47.59 25.56
C ALA A 14 -9.56 -46.71 25.18
N PHE A 15 -9.09 -46.83 23.93
CA PHE A 15 -8.01 -45.98 23.39
C PHE A 15 -8.44 -44.51 23.31
N LEU A 16 -9.62 -44.21 22.76
CA LEU A 16 -10.15 -42.83 22.72
C LEU A 16 -10.31 -42.23 24.12
N SER A 17 -10.79 -42.99 25.11
CA SER A 17 -10.94 -42.51 26.49
C SER A 17 -9.58 -42.23 27.16
N LYS A 18 -8.57 -43.06 26.89
CA LYS A 18 -7.21 -42.89 27.44
C LYS A 18 -6.51 -41.65 26.88
N TYR A 19 -6.69 -41.36 25.59
CA TYR A 19 -6.04 -40.23 24.92
C TYR A 19 -6.98 -39.03 24.69
N LYS A 20 -8.17 -39.00 25.29
CA LYS A 20 -9.20 -37.96 25.08
C LYS A 20 -8.67 -36.53 25.25
N TYR A 21 -7.81 -36.31 26.23
CA TYR A 21 -7.19 -35.01 26.48
C TYR A 21 -6.15 -34.64 25.42
N VAL A 22 -5.44 -35.61 24.86
CA VAL A 22 -4.51 -35.36 23.74
C VAL A 22 -5.28 -35.08 22.46
N ILE A 23 -6.34 -35.84 22.19
CA ILE A 23 -7.18 -35.66 21.00
C ILE A 23 -7.88 -34.29 21.03
N ILE A 24 -8.46 -33.89 22.18
CA ILE A 24 -9.11 -32.58 22.30
C ILE A 24 -8.09 -31.44 22.17
N SER A 25 -6.88 -31.59 22.74
CA SER A 25 -5.82 -30.58 22.61
C SER A 25 -5.29 -30.48 21.18
N VAL A 26 -5.10 -31.60 20.47
CA VAL A 26 -4.68 -31.59 19.07
C VAL A 26 -5.78 -31.01 18.19
N ALA A 27 -7.04 -31.38 18.41
CA ALA A 27 -8.17 -30.79 17.70
C ALA A 27 -8.28 -29.28 17.97
N PHE A 28 -8.03 -28.84 19.21
CA PHE A 28 -8.00 -27.43 19.58
C PHE A 28 -6.85 -26.67 18.92
N ILE A 29 -5.65 -27.26 18.85
CA ILE A 29 -4.50 -26.67 18.14
C ILE A 29 -4.78 -26.57 16.64
N ILE A 30 -5.35 -27.61 16.03
CA ILE A 30 -5.74 -27.58 14.62
C ILE A 30 -6.81 -26.52 14.38
N TRP A 31 -7.80 -26.41 15.28
CA TRP A 31 -8.82 -25.36 15.21
C TRP A 31 -8.21 -23.96 15.34
N MET A 32 -7.28 -23.76 16.28
CA MET A 32 -6.54 -22.50 16.43
C MET A 32 -5.58 -22.21 15.27
N ILE A 33 -5.23 -23.17 14.40
CA ILE A 33 -4.39 -22.93 13.22
C ILE A 33 -5.23 -22.66 11.97
N PHE A 34 -6.36 -23.37 11.82
CA PHE A 34 -7.20 -23.30 10.61
C PHE A 34 -8.36 -22.30 10.72
N PHE A 35 -8.94 -22.12 11.90
CA PHE A 35 -10.09 -21.23 12.14
C PHE A 35 -9.72 -19.93 12.88
N ASP A 36 -8.59 -19.88 13.59
CA ASP A 36 -8.12 -18.62 14.18
C ASP A 36 -7.63 -17.65 13.10
N GLN A 37 -7.75 -16.37 13.39
CA GLN A 37 -7.44 -15.23 12.52
C GLN A 37 -5.95 -15.10 12.17
N ASN A 38 -5.10 -16.02 12.64
CA ASN A 38 -3.67 -16.07 12.42
C ASN A 38 -3.30 -16.58 11.02
N SER A 39 -4.06 -16.12 10.02
CA SER A 39 -3.83 -16.48 8.63
C SER A 39 -2.53 -15.81 8.16
N VAL A 40 -1.67 -16.59 7.53
CA VAL A 40 -0.47 -16.10 6.83
C VAL A 40 -0.83 -15.01 5.80
N LEU A 41 -2.09 -14.97 5.32
CA LEU A 41 -2.63 -13.93 4.46
C LEU A 41 -2.63 -12.55 5.14
N MET A 42 -3.04 -12.49 6.42
CA MET A 42 -3.06 -11.24 7.20
C MET A 42 -1.64 -10.66 7.35
N HIS A 43 -0.66 -11.51 7.63
CA HIS A 43 0.75 -11.07 7.70
C HIS A 43 1.30 -10.60 6.35
N ARG A 44 0.85 -11.19 5.24
CA ARG A 44 1.25 -10.74 3.89
C ARG A 44 0.64 -9.39 3.56
N GLU A 45 -0.63 -9.18 3.89
CA GLU A 45 -1.31 -7.90 3.69
C GLU A 45 -0.65 -6.79 4.52
N LEU A 46 -0.37 -7.07 5.79
CA LEU A 46 0.33 -6.12 6.66
C LEU A 46 1.75 -5.79 6.15
N ASN A 47 2.51 -6.77 5.67
CA ASN A 47 3.83 -6.53 5.10
C ASN A 47 3.77 -5.70 3.81
N ASN A 48 2.73 -5.89 2.99
CA ASN A 48 2.50 -5.07 1.81
C ASN A 48 2.14 -3.63 2.20
N GLU A 49 1.33 -3.45 3.24
CA GLU A 49 1.01 -2.12 3.78
C GLU A 49 2.24 -1.40 4.32
N ILE A 50 3.10 -2.10 5.05
CA ILE A 50 4.40 -1.57 5.52
C ILE A 50 5.26 -1.13 4.33
N THR A 51 5.33 -1.95 3.27
CA THR A 51 6.12 -1.60 2.08
C THR A 51 5.57 -0.34 1.41
N ARG A 52 4.25 -0.24 1.22
CA ARG A 52 3.61 0.94 0.64
C ARG A 52 3.85 2.21 1.47
N LEU A 53 3.71 2.12 2.79
CA LEU A 53 3.95 3.25 3.67
C LEU A 53 5.41 3.75 3.58
N ASN A 54 6.38 2.84 3.45
CA ASN A 54 7.78 3.22 3.27
C ASN A 54 8.02 3.88 1.91
N GLU A 55 7.40 3.37 0.84
CA GLU A 55 7.46 4.00 -0.50
C GLU A 55 6.87 5.42 -0.48
N ASP A 56 5.72 5.60 0.20
CA ASP A 56 5.10 6.92 0.36
C ASP A 56 6.01 7.88 1.13
N ILE A 57 6.63 7.41 2.22
CA ILE A 57 7.59 8.22 2.99
C ILE A 57 8.76 8.66 2.10
N GLU A 58 9.35 7.75 1.33
CA GLU A 58 10.46 8.07 0.43
C GLU A 58 10.03 9.08 -0.64
N TYR A 59 8.86 8.88 -1.24
CA TYR A 59 8.29 9.78 -2.23
C TYR A 59 8.13 11.20 -1.67
N TYR A 60 7.48 11.35 -0.50
CA TYR A 60 7.25 12.66 0.10
C TYR A 60 8.53 13.32 0.59
N GLN A 61 9.51 12.57 1.09
CA GLN A 61 10.82 13.11 1.46
C GLN A 61 11.56 13.67 0.25
N LYS A 62 11.52 12.97 -0.89
CA LYS A 62 12.12 13.45 -2.13
C LYS A 62 11.43 14.72 -2.62
N GLU A 63 10.10 14.73 -2.63
CA GLU A 63 9.31 15.88 -3.04
C GLU A 63 9.58 17.11 -2.14
N LEU A 64 9.62 16.91 -0.82
CA LEU A 64 9.99 17.96 0.13
C LEU A 64 11.40 18.51 -0.11
N ASN A 65 12.37 17.66 -0.43
CA ASN A 65 13.73 18.12 -0.75
C ASN A 65 13.74 19.01 -2.00
N THR A 66 13.02 18.60 -3.05
CA THR A 66 12.88 19.40 -4.27
C THR A 66 12.15 20.72 -4.01
N GLN A 67 11.04 20.70 -3.27
CA GLN A 67 10.30 21.92 -2.93
C GLN A 67 11.11 22.86 -2.05
N ASN A 68 11.86 22.35 -1.07
CA ASN A 68 12.76 23.15 -0.24
C ASN A 68 13.88 23.80 -1.05
N GLN A 69 14.42 23.10 -2.06
CA GLN A 69 15.40 23.71 -2.98
C GLN A 69 14.78 24.84 -3.79
N GLN A 70 13.57 24.65 -4.32
CA GLN A 70 12.83 25.69 -5.03
C GLN A 70 12.54 26.89 -4.13
N LEU A 71 12.09 26.64 -2.89
CA LEU A 71 11.82 27.69 -1.90
C LEU A 71 13.10 28.46 -1.57
N LYS A 72 14.23 27.79 -1.34
CA LYS A 72 15.52 28.48 -1.10
C LYS A 72 15.97 29.32 -2.30
N GLN A 73 15.70 28.88 -3.52
CA GLN A 73 16.00 29.67 -4.73
C GLN A 73 15.10 30.91 -4.85
N LEU A 74 13.83 30.77 -4.46
CA LEU A 74 12.88 31.86 -4.35
C LEU A 74 13.34 32.88 -3.29
N GLU A 75 13.61 32.43 -2.06
CA GLU A 75 14.01 33.31 -0.94
C GLU A 75 15.33 34.05 -1.16
N LYS A 76 16.28 33.45 -1.87
CA LYS A 76 17.60 34.07 -2.10
C LYS A 76 17.56 35.29 -3.01
N ASP A 77 16.59 35.38 -3.91
CA ASP A 77 16.56 36.45 -4.91
C ASP A 77 15.13 36.91 -5.19
N LYS A 78 14.87 38.20 -4.94
CA LYS A 78 13.60 38.87 -5.23
C LYS A 78 13.25 38.78 -6.73
N SER A 79 14.26 38.68 -7.60
CA SER A 79 14.07 38.51 -9.05
C SER A 79 13.51 37.12 -9.41
N SER A 80 13.84 36.07 -8.64
CA SER A 80 13.35 34.70 -8.84
C SER A 80 11.84 34.60 -8.62
N TYR A 81 11.29 35.31 -7.64
CA TYR A 81 9.85 35.37 -7.41
C TYR A 81 9.11 35.99 -8.61
N GLU A 82 9.60 37.12 -9.13
CA GLU A 82 9.00 37.80 -10.28
C GLU A 82 9.06 36.95 -11.54
N LYS A 83 10.20 36.25 -11.75
CA LYS A 83 10.38 35.33 -12.87
C LYS A 83 9.38 34.17 -12.83
N ILE A 84 9.22 33.51 -11.68
CA ILE A 84 8.29 32.38 -11.52
C ILE A 84 6.83 32.85 -11.63
N ALA A 85 6.49 33.99 -11.05
CA ALA A 85 5.15 34.58 -11.18
C ALA A 85 4.77 34.86 -12.65
N ARG A 86 5.75 35.31 -13.47
CA ARG A 86 5.54 35.55 -14.90
C ARG A 86 5.51 34.27 -15.73
N GLU A 87 6.44 33.34 -15.51
CA GLU A 87 6.58 32.13 -16.33
C GLU A 87 5.52 31.06 -16.02
N LYS A 88 5.22 30.80 -14.74
CA LYS A 88 4.24 29.77 -14.36
C LYS A 88 2.81 30.28 -14.27
N TYR A 89 2.64 31.52 -13.80
CA TYR A 89 1.32 32.04 -13.45
C TYR A 89 0.88 33.23 -14.32
N PHE A 90 1.70 33.64 -15.29
CA PHE A 90 1.42 34.76 -16.19
C PHE A 90 0.96 36.03 -15.44
N MET A 91 1.53 36.29 -14.27
CA MET A 91 1.21 37.49 -13.50
C MET A 91 1.80 38.74 -14.15
N LYS A 92 1.01 39.81 -14.25
CA LYS A 92 1.44 41.14 -14.75
C LYS A 92 1.21 42.24 -13.72
N LYS A 93 1.99 43.33 -13.85
CA LYS A 93 1.67 44.59 -13.16
C LYS A 93 0.51 45.31 -13.87
N SER A 94 -0.17 46.19 -13.15
CA SER A 94 -1.32 46.94 -13.68
C SER A 94 -0.98 47.84 -14.88
N ASN A 95 0.30 48.20 -15.05
CA ASN A 95 0.81 49.02 -16.14
C ASN A 95 1.48 48.19 -17.27
N GLU A 96 1.28 46.87 -17.30
CA GLU A 96 1.87 45.97 -18.30
C GLU A 96 0.78 45.17 -19.05
N ASP A 97 1.02 44.89 -20.33
CA ASP A 97 0.18 44.04 -21.16
C ASP A 97 0.93 42.76 -21.56
N ILE A 98 0.27 41.60 -21.41
CA ILE A 98 0.85 40.29 -21.74
C ILE A 98 0.36 39.87 -23.12
N PHE A 99 1.29 39.50 -23.99
CA PHE A 99 1.00 38.90 -25.29
C PHE A 99 1.38 37.42 -25.25
N ILE A 100 0.40 36.53 -25.45
CA ILE A 100 0.66 35.10 -25.65
C ILE A 100 0.76 34.88 -27.16
N ILE A 101 1.95 34.50 -27.63
CA ILE A 101 2.22 34.29 -29.05
C ILE A 101 2.04 32.80 -29.35
N GLU A 102 0.94 32.45 -29.99
CA GLU A 102 0.70 31.09 -30.49
C GLU A 102 1.17 31.02 -31.95
N LEU A 103 2.19 30.20 -32.20
CA LEU A 103 2.66 29.95 -33.56
C LEU A 103 1.61 29.11 -34.29
N LYS A 104 1.16 29.62 -35.44
CA LYS A 104 0.09 29.05 -36.26
C LYS A 104 0.34 27.58 -36.66
N ASP A 105 1.60 27.15 -36.65
CA ASP A 105 2.04 25.78 -36.95
C ASP A 105 1.71 24.77 -35.83
N SER A 106 1.31 25.22 -34.63
CA SER A 106 0.89 24.38 -33.50
C SER A 106 -0.62 24.14 -33.44
N ILE A 107 -1.39 24.77 -34.33
CA ILE A 107 -2.85 24.59 -34.42
C ILE A 107 -3.10 23.50 -35.46
N GLN A 108 -3.46 22.28 -35.01
CA GLN A 108 -4.07 21.30 -35.92
C GLN A 108 -5.40 21.86 -36.38
N GLN A 109 -5.43 22.42 -37.59
CA GLN A 109 -6.68 22.92 -38.16
C GLN A 109 -7.66 21.76 -38.31
N PRO A 110 -8.94 21.93 -37.91
CA PRO A 110 -9.93 20.89 -38.10
C PRO A 110 -10.05 20.61 -39.60
N THR A 111 -9.76 19.37 -39.98
CA THR A 111 -9.94 18.84 -41.32
C THR A 111 -11.39 19.03 -41.73
N LYS A 112 -11.61 19.78 -42.81
CA LYS A 112 -12.92 20.04 -43.41
C LYS A 112 -13.48 18.80 -44.11
#